data_AF-A0A9X2GTL9-F1
#
_entry.id   AF-A0A9X2GTL9-F1
#
_cell.length_a   1.000
_cell.length_b   1.000
_cell.length_c   1.000
_cell.angle_alpha   90.00
_cell.angle_beta   90.00
_cell.angle_gamma   90.00
#
_symmetry.space_group_name_H-M   'P 1'
#
loop_
_entity.id
_entity.type
_entity.pdbx_description
1 polymer ?
#
loop_
_entity_poly.entity_id
_entity_poly.type
_entity_poly.pdbx_seq_one_letter_code
_entity_poly.pdbx_strand_id
1 'polypeptide(L)'
;MAEGSTFKRCSCRDGDGKALGQRCPKLRRADGGWSYRHGIWNYQIELPPGADGKRRGPLRRGGFDSQDAAKAELGRVRDLLALADPREPATRIQIADLIKRTLAETDMLPDVETVRRKVKTGQHLTREITVGQWLAEFLNRKRKIEETTRRSYEGHIRLNLTPYLGGLRLDQLKVSDIALMFEQIEEFNDTIAERRADPDPQVRASVKFRRPISIATMHRIRATLRHALNVAMRQDRLIDFNPAAVLEMAAYTRPKPLVWTEDRVRTWQEDFRTYRETEKQRRGGRRVDPIDAYTSVPRPSSVMVWTPAHTRLFLEEAQRHRLFALYQLIALRGLRRGEVCGLRWNEVDLNGNTLTVNWQLVQLAWGGA
;
A
#
# COMPACT_ATOMS: atom_id res chain seq x y z
N MET A 1 -37.73 5.59 18.42
CA MET A 1 -37.38 5.37 16.99
C MET A 1 -38.66 5.23 16.20
N ALA A 2 -38.69 5.59 14.92
CA ALA A 2 -39.87 5.29 14.11
C ALA A 2 -40.02 3.78 14.01
N GLU A 3 -41.14 3.22 14.49
CA GLU A 3 -41.35 1.78 14.43
C GLU A 3 -41.42 1.31 12.98
N GLY A 4 -42.07 2.05 12.09
CA GLY A 4 -42.35 1.56 10.73
C GLY A 4 -43.45 0.49 10.74
N SER A 5 -43.99 0.18 9.56
CA SER A 5 -45.18 -0.66 9.44
C SER A 5 -45.10 -1.63 8.26
N THR A 6 -45.69 -2.82 8.42
CA THR A 6 -45.90 -3.79 7.35
C THR A 6 -47.29 -3.65 6.77
N PHE A 7 -47.42 -3.79 5.45
CA PHE A 7 -48.69 -3.72 4.74
C PHE A 7 -48.66 -4.59 3.49
N LYS A 8 -49.83 -4.90 2.91
CA LYS A 8 -49.89 -5.49 1.58
C LYS A 8 -50.09 -4.45 0.50
N ARG A 9 -49.53 -4.71 -0.68
CA ARG A 9 -49.87 -4.01 -1.93
C ARG A 9 -50.34 -5.00 -2.99
N CYS A 10 -51.28 -4.57 -3.80
CA CYS A 10 -51.76 -5.31 -4.96
C CYS A 10 -51.67 -4.44 -6.23
N SER A 11 -51.67 -5.10 -7.38
CA SER A 11 -51.69 -4.45 -8.71
C SER A 11 -53.10 -4.17 -9.24
N CYS A 12 -54.15 -4.43 -8.47
CA CYS A 12 -55.54 -4.18 -8.90
C CYS A 12 -55.78 -2.71 -9.25
N ARG A 13 -56.58 -2.50 -10.30
CA ARG A 13 -56.99 -1.18 -10.79
C ARG A 13 -58.52 -1.02 -10.69
N ASP A 14 -58.98 0.22 -10.58
CA ASP A 14 -60.41 0.55 -10.69
C ASP A 14 -60.88 0.55 -12.15
N GLY A 15 -62.16 0.85 -12.36
CA GLY A 15 -62.78 0.93 -13.69
C GLY A 15 -62.15 2.00 -14.60
N ASP A 16 -61.49 3.00 -14.03
CA ASP A 16 -60.78 4.07 -14.73
C ASP A 16 -59.30 3.73 -14.97
N GLY A 17 -58.86 2.51 -14.63
CA GLY A 17 -57.50 2.04 -14.81
C GLY A 17 -56.49 2.57 -13.79
N LYS A 18 -56.91 3.26 -12.73
CA LYS A 18 -56.03 3.76 -11.67
C LYS A 18 -55.78 2.68 -10.61
N ALA A 19 -54.55 2.60 -10.11
CA ALA A 19 -54.19 1.58 -9.12
C ALA A 19 -54.93 1.80 -7.79
N LEU A 20 -55.66 0.78 -7.33
CA LEU A 20 -56.43 0.81 -6.07
C LEU A 20 -55.51 0.91 -4.84
N GLY A 21 -54.29 0.37 -4.93
CA GLY A 21 -53.31 0.41 -3.85
C GLY A 21 -53.86 -0.17 -2.54
N GLN A 22 -53.77 0.60 -1.45
CA GLN A 22 -54.28 0.19 -0.13
C GLN A 22 -55.80 0.12 -0.02
N ARG A 23 -56.53 0.73 -0.96
CA ARG A 23 -58.00 0.76 -0.94
C ARG A 23 -58.63 -0.46 -1.62
N CYS A 24 -57.82 -1.39 -2.09
CA CYS A 24 -58.34 -2.57 -2.77
C CYS A 24 -59.14 -3.43 -1.77
N PRO A 25 -60.44 -3.70 -2.05
CA PRO A 25 -61.29 -4.46 -1.13
C PRO A 25 -60.80 -5.91 -0.97
N LYS A 26 -60.06 -6.44 -1.95
CA LYS A 26 -59.50 -7.80 -1.91
C LYS A 26 -58.33 -7.95 -0.93
N LEU A 27 -57.74 -6.86 -0.44
CA LEU A 27 -56.62 -6.91 0.51
C LEU A 27 -57.04 -7.25 1.93
N ARG A 28 -58.30 -7.00 2.28
CA ARG A 28 -58.85 -7.24 3.62
C ARG A 28 -59.94 -8.30 3.58
N ARG A 29 -60.03 -9.09 4.64
CA ARG A 29 -61.14 -10.01 4.89
C ARG A 29 -62.26 -9.27 5.61
N ALA A 30 -63.44 -9.88 5.71
CA ALA A 30 -64.60 -9.32 6.40
C ALA A 30 -64.33 -9.02 7.89
N ASP A 31 -63.40 -9.74 8.52
CA ASP A 31 -62.95 -9.55 9.90
C ASP A 31 -61.90 -8.42 10.07
N GLY A 32 -61.56 -7.70 9.01
CA GLY A 32 -60.51 -6.67 9.00
C GLY A 32 -59.07 -7.21 8.90
N GLY A 33 -58.88 -8.53 8.96
CA GLY A 33 -57.59 -9.19 8.77
C GLY A 33 -57.07 -9.07 7.33
N TRP A 34 -55.77 -9.24 7.14
CA TRP A 34 -55.18 -9.27 5.79
C TRP A 34 -55.58 -10.54 5.04
N SER A 35 -55.94 -10.41 3.76
CA SER A 35 -56.21 -11.55 2.89
C SER A 35 -54.96 -12.38 2.68
N TYR A 36 -55.04 -13.69 2.84
CA TYR A 36 -53.93 -14.62 2.58
C TYR A 36 -53.75 -14.88 1.07
N ARG A 37 -54.81 -14.76 0.26
CA ARG A 37 -54.79 -15.03 -1.19
C ARG A 37 -54.50 -13.82 -2.07
N HIS A 38 -54.36 -12.63 -1.47
CA HIS A 38 -54.27 -11.40 -2.25
C HIS A 38 -53.23 -10.43 -1.71
N GLY A 39 -52.49 -9.82 -2.63
CA GLY A 39 -51.45 -8.82 -2.34
C GLY A 39 -50.15 -9.41 -1.80
N ILE A 40 -49.06 -8.68 -2.05
CA ILE A 40 -47.68 -8.99 -1.67
C ILE A 40 -47.33 -8.20 -0.41
N TRP A 41 -46.57 -8.79 0.50
CA TRP A 41 -46.13 -8.10 1.71
C TRP A 41 -45.01 -7.09 1.43
N ASN A 42 -45.10 -5.97 2.12
CA ASN A 42 -44.20 -4.83 2.05
C ASN A 42 -43.98 -4.28 3.46
N TYR A 43 -42.91 -3.52 3.65
CA TYR A 43 -42.71 -2.68 4.83
C TYR A 43 -42.34 -1.26 4.45
N GLN A 44 -42.59 -0.33 5.37
CA GLN A 44 -42.05 1.02 5.32
C GLN A 44 -41.46 1.45 6.67
N ILE A 45 -40.40 2.23 6.64
CA ILE A 45 -39.80 2.84 7.84
C ILE A 45 -39.21 4.21 7.50
N GLU A 46 -39.39 5.17 8.40
CA GLU A 46 -38.78 6.49 8.29
C GLU A 46 -37.29 6.40 8.60
N LEU A 47 -36.46 6.96 7.72
CA LEU A 47 -35.01 7.07 7.91
C LEU A 47 -34.66 8.46 8.46
N PRO A 48 -33.52 8.61 9.17
CA PRO A 48 -33.04 9.92 9.59
C PRO A 48 -32.82 10.84 8.37
N PRO A 49 -32.85 12.18 8.56
CA PRO A 49 -32.58 13.13 7.48
C PRO A 49 -31.17 12.98 6.90
N GLY A 50 -30.93 13.58 5.73
CA GLY A 50 -29.61 13.67 5.12
C GLY A 50 -28.61 14.45 5.95
N ALA A 51 -27.32 14.29 5.65
CA ALA A 51 -26.27 15.13 6.22
C ALA A 51 -26.45 16.62 5.86
N ASP A 52 -27.15 16.90 4.75
CA ASP A 52 -27.57 18.22 4.31
C ASP A 52 -28.83 18.76 5.05
N GLY A 53 -29.34 18.02 6.03
CA GLY A 53 -30.53 18.36 6.80
C GLY A 53 -31.85 18.10 6.06
N LYS A 54 -31.83 17.67 4.80
CA LYS A 54 -33.07 17.43 4.04
C LYS A 54 -33.74 16.15 4.49
N ARG A 55 -35.08 16.17 4.57
CA ARG A 55 -35.87 14.97 4.86
C ARG A 55 -35.69 13.94 3.75
N ARG A 56 -35.47 12.69 4.16
CA ARG A 56 -35.47 11.54 3.26
C ARG A 56 -36.89 11.00 3.14
N GLY A 57 -37.27 10.55 1.95
CA GLY A 57 -38.46 9.72 1.81
C GLY A 57 -38.28 8.39 2.56
N PRO A 58 -39.37 7.80 3.10
CA PRO A 58 -39.32 6.56 3.85
C PRO A 58 -38.70 5.45 3.02
N LEU A 59 -37.95 4.56 3.68
CA LEU A 59 -37.52 3.32 3.05
C LEU A 59 -38.75 2.44 2.88
N ARG A 60 -39.03 2.04 1.63
CA ARG A 60 -40.13 1.13 1.28
C ARG A 60 -39.57 -0.05 0.52
N ARG A 61 -39.89 -1.25 0.99
CA ARG A 61 -39.49 -2.50 0.34
C ARG A 61 -40.67 -3.45 0.27
N GLY A 62 -40.69 -4.26 -0.77
CA GLY A 62 -41.76 -5.21 -1.08
C GLY A 62 -41.23 -6.46 -1.73
N GLY A 63 -42.13 -7.40 -2.01
CA GLY A 63 -41.77 -8.69 -2.60
C GLY A 63 -41.73 -9.84 -1.59
N PHE A 64 -42.26 -9.65 -0.38
CA PHE A 64 -42.24 -10.68 0.65
C PHE A 64 -43.46 -11.60 0.55
N ASP A 65 -43.23 -12.90 0.72
CA ASP A 65 -44.28 -13.93 0.67
C ASP A 65 -45.14 -13.96 1.93
N SER A 66 -44.60 -13.51 3.08
CA SER A 66 -45.29 -13.49 4.36
C SER A 66 -45.10 -12.18 5.13
N GLN A 67 -46.01 -11.94 6.09
CA GLN A 67 -45.88 -10.79 6.99
C GLN A 67 -44.61 -10.89 7.83
N ASP A 68 -44.29 -12.11 8.28
CA ASP A 68 -43.15 -12.36 9.15
C ASP A 68 -41.83 -12.16 8.41
N ALA A 69 -41.74 -12.50 7.12
CA ALA A 69 -40.59 -12.17 6.28
C ALA A 69 -40.39 -10.64 6.16
N ALA A 70 -41.47 -9.89 5.91
CA ALA A 70 -41.42 -8.43 5.88
C ALA A 70 -41.05 -7.82 7.24
N LYS A 71 -41.58 -8.38 8.34
CA LYS A 71 -41.24 -7.96 9.72
C LYS A 71 -39.78 -8.27 10.06
N ALA A 72 -39.26 -9.42 9.63
CA ALA A 72 -37.87 -9.81 9.87
C ALA A 72 -36.90 -8.86 9.17
N GLU A 73 -37.17 -8.47 7.93
CA GLU A 73 -36.34 -7.48 7.24
C GLU A 73 -36.47 -6.07 7.83
N LEU A 74 -37.69 -5.64 8.18
CA LEU A 74 -37.91 -4.40 8.94
C LEU A 74 -37.13 -4.41 10.28
N GLY A 75 -37.11 -5.55 10.98
CA GLY A 75 -36.31 -5.78 12.17
C GLY A 75 -34.83 -5.54 11.93
N ARG A 76 -34.25 -6.15 10.87
CA ARG A 76 -32.85 -5.92 10.48
C ARG A 76 -32.54 -4.44 10.20
N VAL A 77 -33.45 -3.70 9.56
CA VAL A 77 -33.27 -2.24 9.36
C VAL A 77 -33.25 -1.49 10.69
N ARG A 78 -34.12 -1.86 11.63
CA ARG A 78 -34.13 -1.25 12.97
C ARG A 78 -32.86 -1.59 13.73
N ASP A 79 -32.40 -2.84 13.67
CA ASP A 79 -31.17 -3.29 14.33
C ASP A 79 -29.98 -2.49 13.81
N LEU A 80 -29.87 -2.32 12.48
CA LEU A 80 -28.83 -1.46 11.87
C LEU A 80 -28.90 -0.04 12.42
N LEU A 81 -30.07 0.60 12.38
CA LEU A 81 -30.23 1.99 12.86
C LEU A 81 -29.97 2.14 14.37
N ALA A 82 -30.21 1.08 15.14
CA ALA A 82 -29.97 1.03 16.58
C ALA A 82 -28.50 0.83 16.95
N LEU A 83 -27.62 0.50 15.98
CA LEU A 83 -26.18 0.43 16.23
C LEU A 83 -25.56 1.81 16.55
N ALA A 84 -26.19 2.90 16.13
CA ALA A 84 -25.73 4.25 16.44
C ALA A 84 -26.16 4.68 17.85
N ASP A 85 -25.22 5.23 18.62
CA ASP A 85 -25.54 5.87 19.90
C ASP A 85 -26.54 7.03 19.65
N PRO A 86 -27.65 7.12 20.41
CA PRO A 86 -28.58 8.25 20.31
C PRO A 86 -27.93 9.63 20.44
N ARG A 87 -26.76 9.73 21.10
CA ARG A 87 -25.97 10.96 21.25
C ARG A 87 -25.13 11.31 20.02
N GLU A 88 -24.97 10.38 19.07
CA GLU A 88 -24.20 10.55 17.84
C GLU A 88 -25.08 10.50 16.58
N PRO A 89 -25.79 11.58 16.26
CA PRO A 89 -26.70 11.60 15.10
C PRO A 89 -25.97 11.37 13.76
N ALA A 90 -24.69 11.74 13.65
CA ALA A 90 -23.89 11.55 12.44
C ALA A 90 -23.74 10.06 12.06
N THR A 91 -23.45 9.19 13.03
CA THR A 91 -23.31 7.74 12.83
C THR A 91 -24.61 7.14 12.29
N ARG A 92 -25.74 7.59 12.82
CA ARG A 92 -27.07 7.13 12.38
C ARG A 92 -27.39 7.56 10.95
N ILE A 93 -26.99 8.77 10.55
CA ILE A 93 -27.11 9.25 9.17
C ILE A 93 -26.27 8.38 8.23
N GLN A 94 -25.01 8.08 8.60
CA GLN A 94 -24.13 7.23 7.82
C GLN A 94 -24.68 5.81 7.63
N ILE A 95 -25.30 5.22 8.67
CA ILE A 95 -25.96 3.91 8.56
C ILE A 95 -27.14 3.97 7.58
N ALA A 96 -27.96 5.03 7.63
CA ALA A 96 -29.07 5.20 6.70
C ALA A 96 -28.60 5.41 5.25
N ASP A 97 -27.49 6.10 5.03
CA ASP A 97 -26.82 6.21 3.73
C ASP A 97 -26.32 4.87 3.23
N LEU A 98 -25.65 4.10 4.09
CA LEU A 98 -25.17 2.77 3.77
C LEU A 98 -26.33 1.84 3.39
N ILE A 99 -27.44 1.85 4.13
CA ILE A 99 -28.64 1.05 3.82
C ILE A 99 -29.16 1.40 2.42
N LYS A 100 -29.40 2.68 2.12
CA LYS A 100 -29.93 3.08 0.82
C LYS A 100 -29.00 2.72 -0.32
N ARG A 101 -27.69 2.93 -0.16
CA ARG A 101 -26.69 2.60 -1.18
C ARG A 101 -26.64 1.10 -1.44
N THR A 102 -26.48 0.30 -0.39
CA THR A 102 -26.36 -1.17 -0.51
C THR A 102 -27.59 -1.77 -1.19
N LEU A 103 -28.79 -1.29 -0.82
CA LEU A 103 -30.04 -1.70 -1.47
C LEU A 103 -30.12 -1.30 -2.93
N ALA A 104 -29.63 -0.11 -3.31
CA ALA A 104 -29.61 0.32 -4.71
C ALA A 104 -28.65 -0.52 -5.57
N GLU A 105 -27.54 -0.97 -4.99
CA GLU A 105 -26.50 -1.73 -5.70
C GLU A 105 -26.78 -3.24 -5.75
N THR A 106 -27.33 -3.81 -4.69
CA THR A 106 -27.41 -5.28 -4.50
C THR A 106 -28.81 -5.81 -4.24
N ASP A 107 -29.81 -4.93 -4.07
CA ASP A 107 -31.16 -5.25 -3.58
C ASP A 107 -31.20 -5.85 -2.14
N MET A 108 -30.05 -6.03 -1.48
CA MET A 108 -29.92 -6.61 -0.14
C MET A 108 -29.52 -5.57 0.91
N LEU A 109 -29.91 -5.81 2.17
CA LEU A 109 -29.46 -5.00 3.29
C LEU A 109 -27.99 -5.27 3.63
N PRO A 110 -27.25 -4.27 4.14
CA PRO A 110 -25.91 -4.50 4.66
C PRO A 110 -25.96 -5.44 5.88
N ASP A 111 -24.93 -6.27 6.01
CA ASP A 111 -24.82 -7.21 7.12
C ASP A 111 -24.68 -6.48 8.47
N VAL A 112 -25.52 -6.86 9.44
CA VAL A 112 -25.64 -6.18 10.74
C VAL A 112 -24.34 -6.27 11.52
N GLU A 113 -23.68 -7.43 11.52
CA GLU A 113 -22.48 -7.64 12.33
C GLU A 113 -21.27 -6.91 11.74
N THR A 114 -21.18 -6.86 10.40
CA THR A 114 -20.21 -6.03 9.70
C THR A 114 -20.38 -4.57 10.08
N VAL A 115 -21.60 -4.02 9.99
CA VAL A 115 -21.85 -2.61 10.36
C VAL A 115 -21.58 -2.38 11.84
N ARG A 116 -21.96 -3.30 12.73
CA ARG A 116 -21.68 -3.23 14.17
C ARG A 116 -20.18 -3.10 14.42
N ARG A 117 -19.36 -3.93 13.78
CA ARG A 117 -17.90 -3.88 13.90
C ARG A 117 -17.37 -2.53 13.44
N LYS A 118 -17.79 -2.06 12.26
CA LYS A 118 -17.38 -0.76 11.71
C LYS A 118 -17.73 0.40 12.66
N VAL A 119 -18.94 0.42 13.21
CA VAL A 119 -19.37 1.43 14.18
C VAL A 119 -18.54 1.36 15.46
N LYS A 120 -18.31 0.16 16.00
CA LYS A 120 -17.51 -0.04 17.23
C LYS A 120 -16.06 0.43 17.07
N THR A 121 -15.46 0.27 15.88
CA THR A 121 -14.10 0.73 15.60
C THR A 121 -14.03 2.19 15.13
N GLY A 122 -15.18 2.88 15.05
CA GLY A 122 -15.30 4.25 14.54
C GLY A 122 -14.99 4.38 13.05
N GLN A 123 -15.10 3.29 12.29
CA GLN A 123 -14.79 3.26 10.85
C GLN A 123 -15.83 4.03 10.06
N HIS A 124 -15.40 4.79 9.06
CA HIS A 124 -16.31 5.50 8.17
C HIS A 124 -17.14 4.50 7.34
N LEU A 125 -18.48 4.62 7.35
CA LEU A 125 -19.37 3.64 6.73
C LEU A 125 -19.62 3.87 5.23
N THR A 126 -19.36 5.08 4.76
CA THR A 126 -19.76 5.53 3.41
C THR A 126 -18.62 6.01 2.53
N ARG A 127 -17.38 6.07 3.05
CA ARG A 127 -16.24 6.57 2.26
C ARG A 127 -15.61 5.40 1.53
N GLU A 128 -15.79 5.38 0.23
CA GLU A 128 -15.16 4.41 -0.65
C GLU A 128 -13.92 5.04 -1.28
N ILE A 129 -12.76 4.46 -0.98
CA ILE A 129 -11.48 4.90 -1.50
C ILE A 129 -10.66 3.67 -1.87
N THR A 130 -9.98 3.71 -3.01
CA THR A 130 -9.05 2.65 -3.37
C THR A 130 -7.73 2.82 -2.63
N VAL A 131 -6.94 1.75 -2.56
CA VAL A 131 -5.58 1.81 -2.00
C VAL A 131 -4.75 2.87 -2.73
N GLY A 132 -4.85 2.95 -4.07
CA GLY A 132 -4.10 3.93 -4.86
C GLY A 132 -4.47 5.38 -4.52
N GLN A 133 -5.76 5.68 -4.42
CA GLN A 133 -6.26 7.01 -4.03
C GLN A 133 -5.80 7.38 -2.62
N TRP A 134 -5.90 6.44 -1.67
CA TRP A 134 -5.43 6.67 -0.30
C TRP A 134 -3.92 6.91 -0.23
N LEU A 135 -3.11 6.13 -0.94
CA LEU A 135 -1.66 6.30 -0.97
C LEU A 135 -1.25 7.67 -1.54
N ALA A 136 -1.97 8.17 -2.54
CA ALA A 136 -1.78 9.52 -3.07
C ALA A 136 -2.13 10.60 -2.04
N GLU A 137 -3.27 10.50 -1.36
CA GLU A 137 -3.62 11.41 -0.25
C GLU A 137 -2.57 11.38 0.87
N PHE A 138 -2.17 10.18 1.28
CA PHE A 138 -1.15 9.97 2.31
C PHE A 138 0.16 10.68 1.96
N LEU A 139 0.66 10.51 0.72
CA LEU A 139 1.89 11.16 0.27
C LEU A 139 1.74 12.69 0.24
N ASN A 140 0.60 13.22 -0.21
CA ASN A 140 0.32 14.65 -0.27
C ASN A 140 0.27 15.32 1.11
N ARG A 141 -0.17 14.59 2.15
CA ARG A 141 -0.19 15.08 3.54
C ARG A 141 1.21 15.14 4.17
N LYS A 142 2.18 14.36 3.69
CA LYS A 142 3.56 14.34 4.21
C LYS A 142 4.40 15.51 3.68
N ARG A 143 4.06 16.75 4.09
CA ARG A 143 4.77 17.98 3.68
C ARG A 143 6.03 18.31 4.48
N LYS A 144 6.15 17.79 5.71
CA LYS A 144 7.25 18.08 6.64
C LYS A 144 8.28 16.94 6.74
N ILE A 145 8.49 16.18 5.68
CA ILE A 145 9.49 15.10 5.66
C ILE A 145 10.63 15.48 4.71
N GLU A 146 11.81 14.95 4.98
CA GLU A 146 12.98 15.07 4.10
C GLU A 146 12.66 14.63 2.67
N GLU A 147 13.15 15.37 1.69
CA GLU A 147 12.88 15.14 0.27
C GLU A 147 13.32 13.75 -0.20
N THR A 148 14.41 13.21 0.35
CA THR A 148 14.83 11.82 0.11
C THR A 148 13.82 10.79 0.60
N THR A 149 13.23 11.03 1.76
CA THR A 149 12.21 10.15 2.34
C THR A 149 10.95 10.21 1.50
N ARG A 150 10.57 11.43 1.07
CA ARG A 150 9.42 11.64 0.18
C ARG A 150 9.60 10.90 -1.15
N ARG A 151 10.77 11.03 -1.79
CA ARG A 151 11.10 10.31 -3.04
C ARG A 151 11.11 8.80 -2.86
N SER A 152 11.60 8.30 -1.72
CA SER A 152 11.56 6.87 -1.43
C SER A 152 10.11 6.37 -1.33
N TYR A 153 9.25 7.11 -0.62
CA TYR A 153 7.82 6.78 -0.54
C TYR A 153 7.13 6.85 -1.89
N GLU A 154 7.38 7.91 -2.67
CA GLU A 154 6.84 8.06 -4.01
C GLU A 154 7.28 6.90 -4.92
N GLY A 155 8.56 6.52 -4.88
CA GLY A 155 9.08 5.37 -5.61
C GLY A 155 8.40 4.06 -5.20
N HIS A 156 8.26 3.79 -3.91
CA HIS A 156 7.54 2.60 -3.43
C HIS A 156 6.07 2.62 -3.90
N ILE A 157 5.38 3.73 -3.74
CA ILE A 157 3.96 3.87 -4.11
C ILE A 157 3.78 3.69 -5.62
N ARG A 158 4.44 4.51 -6.43
CA ARG A 158 4.23 4.58 -7.88
C ARG A 158 4.67 3.31 -8.60
N LEU A 159 5.82 2.74 -8.22
CA LEU A 159 6.44 1.64 -8.95
C LEU A 159 6.04 0.26 -8.43
N ASN A 160 5.61 0.14 -7.17
CA ASN A 160 5.46 -1.16 -6.52
C ASN A 160 4.12 -1.36 -5.81
N LEU A 161 3.48 -0.32 -5.27
CA LEU A 161 2.19 -0.50 -4.59
C LEU A 161 1.02 -0.27 -5.54
N THR A 162 1.00 0.87 -6.23
CA THR A 162 -0.10 1.25 -7.12
C THR A 162 -0.33 0.25 -8.27
N PRO A 163 0.69 -0.30 -8.95
CA PRO A 163 0.46 -1.22 -10.07
C PRO A 163 -0.28 -2.50 -9.67
N TYR A 164 -0.13 -2.96 -8.42
CA TYR A 164 -0.66 -4.25 -7.95
C TYR A 164 -1.88 -4.08 -7.04
N LEU A 165 -1.81 -3.14 -6.09
CA LEU A 165 -2.84 -2.94 -5.07
C LEU A 165 -3.74 -1.75 -5.37
N GLY A 166 -3.34 -0.85 -6.27
CA GLY A 166 -3.94 0.48 -6.41
C GLY A 166 -5.43 0.48 -6.77
N GLY A 167 -5.89 -0.53 -7.52
CA GLY A 167 -7.29 -0.70 -7.90
C GLY A 167 -8.16 -1.35 -6.82
N LEU A 168 -7.56 -1.94 -5.77
CA LEU A 168 -8.31 -2.59 -4.70
C LEU A 168 -8.96 -1.57 -3.79
N ARG A 169 -10.15 -1.89 -3.27
CA ARG A 169 -10.79 -1.10 -2.21
C ARG A 169 -9.95 -1.17 -0.93
N LEU A 170 -9.71 -0.01 -0.32
CA LEU A 170 -8.89 0.07 0.89
C LEU A 170 -9.49 -0.75 2.05
N ASP A 171 -10.82 -0.74 2.19
CA ASP A 171 -11.55 -1.46 3.24
C ASP A 171 -11.68 -2.97 2.98
N GLN A 172 -11.24 -3.45 1.81
CA GLN A 172 -11.26 -4.86 1.43
C GLN A 172 -9.85 -5.45 1.25
N LEU A 173 -8.79 -4.66 1.45
CA LEU A 173 -7.41 -5.10 1.30
C LEU A 173 -7.07 -6.21 2.30
N LYS A 174 -6.63 -7.37 1.80
CA LYS A 174 -6.27 -8.54 2.60
C LYS A 174 -4.76 -8.73 2.68
N VAL A 175 -4.34 -9.54 3.64
CA VAL A 175 -2.94 -9.99 3.75
C VAL A 175 -2.52 -10.76 2.48
N SER A 176 -3.43 -11.59 1.93
CA SER A 176 -3.20 -12.37 0.71
C SER A 176 -2.92 -11.49 -0.52
N ASP A 177 -3.56 -10.33 -0.63
CA ASP A 177 -3.35 -9.42 -1.77
C ASP A 177 -1.93 -8.84 -1.73
N ILE A 178 -1.44 -8.52 -0.53
CA ILE A 178 -0.09 -8.00 -0.34
C ILE A 178 0.96 -9.11 -0.51
N ALA A 179 0.66 -10.34 -0.07
CA ALA A 179 1.51 -11.50 -0.30
C ALA A 179 1.66 -11.77 -1.80
N LEU A 180 0.55 -11.84 -2.54
CA LEU A 180 0.54 -12.03 -3.99
C LEU A 180 1.33 -10.94 -4.72
N MET A 181 1.22 -9.69 -4.29
CA MET A 181 2.05 -8.60 -4.85
C MET A 181 3.56 -8.91 -4.70
N PHE A 182 4.00 -9.40 -3.54
CA PHE A 182 5.42 -9.72 -3.33
C PHE A 182 5.86 -10.97 -4.11
N GLU A 183 5.01 -11.99 -4.21
CA GLU A 183 5.23 -13.17 -5.06
C GLU A 183 5.43 -12.75 -6.52
N GLN A 184 4.57 -11.88 -7.05
CA GLN A 184 4.71 -11.35 -8.42
C GLN A 184 5.99 -10.53 -8.62
N ILE A 185 6.48 -9.83 -7.59
CA ILE A 185 7.77 -9.14 -7.65
C ILE A 185 8.92 -10.16 -7.69
N GLU A 186 8.82 -11.25 -6.94
CA GLU A 186 9.80 -12.35 -6.96
C GLU A 186 9.83 -13.06 -8.32
N GLU A 187 8.67 -13.41 -8.89
CA GLU A 187 8.57 -13.97 -10.25
C GLU A 187 9.19 -13.03 -11.32
N PHE A 188 8.98 -11.72 -11.17
CA PHE A 188 9.60 -10.75 -12.06
C PHE A 188 11.12 -10.66 -11.87
N ASN A 189 11.62 -10.82 -10.65
CA ASN A 189 13.05 -10.91 -10.40
C ASN A 189 13.67 -12.14 -11.08
N ASP A 190 13.00 -13.29 -11.01
CA ASP A 190 13.44 -14.53 -11.64
C ASP A 190 13.48 -14.39 -13.15
N THR A 191 12.44 -13.80 -13.74
CA THR A 191 12.39 -13.45 -15.17
C THR A 191 13.59 -12.58 -15.59
N ILE A 192 13.98 -11.61 -14.76
CA ILE A 192 15.17 -10.77 -15.03
C ILE A 192 16.45 -11.62 -14.96
N ALA A 193 16.57 -12.52 -13.98
CA ALA A 193 17.73 -13.38 -13.82
C ALA A 193 17.89 -14.34 -15.00
N GLU A 194 16.82 -15.03 -15.40
CA GLU A 194 16.77 -15.93 -16.54
C GLU A 194 17.16 -15.21 -17.84
N ARG A 195 16.53 -14.07 -18.15
CA ARG A 195 16.84 -13.31 -19.36
C ARG A 195 18.26 -12.75 -19.39
N ARG A 196 18.91 -12.55 -18.24
CA ARG A 196 20.32 -12.15 -18.17
C ARG A 196 21.27 -13.31 -18.44
N ALA A 197 20.86 -14.53 -18.08
CA ALA A 197 21.61 -15.76 -18.33
C ALA A 197 21.45 -16.28 -19.77
N ASP A 198 20.43 -15.81 -20.49
CA ASP A 198 20.12 -16.24 -21.86
C ASP A 198 21.30 -16.07 -22.83
N PRO A 199 21.59 -17.07 -23.70
CA PRO A 199 22.67 -16.99 -24.70
C PRO A 199 22.46 -15.91 -25.78
N ASP A 200 21.21 -15.52 -26.08
CA ASP A 200 20.88 -14.51 -27.08
C ASP A 200 21.17 -13.08 -26.56
N PRO A 201 22.05 -12.31 -27.23
CA PRO A 201 22.29 -10.90 -26.92
C PRO A 201 21.03 -10.01 -26.91
N GLN A 202 20.04 -10.28 -27.77
CA GLN A 202 18.80 -9.50 -27.86
C GLN A 202 17.93 -9.70 -26.62
N VAL A 203 17.81 -10.94 -26.14
CA VAL A 203 17.08 -11.26 -24.89
C VAL A 203 17.74 -10.57 -23.70
N ARG A 204 19.07 -10.63 -23.58
CA ARG A 204 19.81 -9.92 -22.51
C ARG A 204 19.62 -8.41 -22.58
N ALA A 205 19.56 -7.84 -23.79
CA ALA A 205 19.34 -6.40 -23.98
C ALA A 205 17.97 -5.95 -23.46
N SER A 206 16.93 -6.80 -23.55
CA SER A 206 15.57 -6.50 -23.09
C SER A 206 15.46 -6.19 -21.58
N VAL A 207 16.38 -6.72 -20.77
CA VAL A 207 16.42 -6.54 -19.31
C VAL A 207 17.63 -5.73 -18.82
N LYS A 208 18.42 -5.15 -19.73
CA LYS A 208 19.66 -4.42 -19.40
C LYS A 208 19.49 -3.35 -18.32
N PHE A 209 18.38 -2.61 -18.37
CA PHE A 209 18.10 -1.52 -17.42
C PHE A 209 17.12 -1.91 -16.30
N ARG A 210 16.67 -3.17 -16.27
CA ARG A 210 15.81 -3.68 -15.20
C ARG A 210 16.70 -4.13 -14.03
N ARG A 211 16.36 -3.70 -12.82
CA ARG A 211 17.04 -4.11 -11.59
C ARG A 211 16.08 -4.94 -10.74
N PRO A 212 16.46 -6.18 -10.37
CA PRO A 212 15.69 -6.96 -9.43
C PRO A 212 15.52 -6.23 -8.09
N ILE A 213 14.34 -6.38 -7.49
CA ILE A 213 14.03 -5.81 -6.19
C ILE A 213 14.50 -6.78 -5.12
N SER A 214 15.55 -6.39 -4.37
CA SER A 214 16.04 -7.21 -3.27
C SER A 214 15.01 -7.35 -2.13
N ILE A 215 15.11 -8.44 -1.35
CA ILE A 215 14.34 -8.66 -0.12
C ILE A 215 14.40 -7.46 0.84
N ALA A 216 15.55 -6.80 0.95
CA ALA A 216 15.71 -5.59 1.76
C ALA A 216 14.83 -4.44 1.28
N THR A 217 14.70 -4.28 -0.05
CA THR A 217 13.82 -3.28 -0.66
C THR A 217 12.36 -3.67 -0.49
N MET A 218 12.00 -4.95 -0.62
CA MET A 218 10.64 -5.43 -0.35
C MET A 218 10.20 -5.11 1.09
N HIS A 219 11.07 -5.33 2.08
CA HIS A 219 10.82 -4.92 3.47
C HIS A 219 10.58 -3.41 3.61
N ARG A 220 11.28 -2.56 2.85
CA ARG A 220 11.06 -1.10 2.84
C ARG A 220 9.72 -0.73 2.18
N ILE A 221 9.34 -1.40 1.10
CA ILE A 221 8.05 -1.23 0.45
C ILE A 221 6.92 -1.59 1.43
N ARG A 222 7.02 -2.75 2.10
CA ARG A 222 6.07 -3.15 3.16
C ARG A 222 6.03 -2.12 4.27
N ALA A 223 7.18 -1.61 4.72
CA ALA A 223 7.24 -0.60 5.77
C ALA A 223 6.50 0.69 5.39
N THR A 224 6.63 1.16 4.15
CA THR A 224 5.87 2.29 3.62
C THR A 224 4.36 2.00 3.60
N LEU A 225 3.94 0.85 3.08
CA LEU A 225 2.54 0.46 3.06
C LEU A 225 1.96 0.36 4.49
N ARG A 226 2.67 -0.33 5.39
CA ARG A 226 2.29 -0.45 6.81
C ARG A 226 2.09 0.90 7.47
N HIS A 227 2.98 1.86 7.21
CA HIS A 227 2.84 3.22 7.72
C HIS A 227 1.60 3.93 7.16
N ALA A 228 1.38 3.86 5.85
CA ALA A 228 0.21 4.45 5.22
C ALA A 228 -1.10 3.85 5.75
N LEU A 229 -1.16 2.54 5.93
CA LEU A 229 -2.32 1.84 6.49
C LEU A 229 -2.51 2.14 7.99
N ASN A 230 -1.44 2.31 8.76
CA ASN A 230 -1.55 2.76 10.14
C ASN A 230 -2.16 4.16 10.25
N VAL A 231 -1.82 5.07 9.32
CA VAL A 231 -2.46 6.39 9.26
C VAL A 231 -3.94 6.25 8.89
N ALA A 232 -4.28 5.44 7.88
CA ALA A 232 -5.67 5.17 7.49
C ALA A 232 -6.51 4.64 8.65
N MET A 233 -5.94 3.74 9.44
CA MET A 233 -6.60 3.07 10.56
C MET A 233 -6.77 4.00 11.77
N ARG A 234 -5.71 4.74 12.15
CA ARG A 234 -5.70 5.50 13.41
C ARG A 234 -6.22 6.93 13.26
N GLN A 235 -5.93 7.60 12.15
CA GLN A 235 -6.26 9.01 11.95
C GLN A 235 -7.57 9.18 11.19
N ASP A 236 -7.72 8.49 10.06
CA ASP A 236 -8.89 8.66 9.18
C ASP A 236 -9.99 7.62 9.40
N ARG A 237 -9.73 6.59 10.23
CA ARG A 237 -10.64 5.47 10.51
C ARG A 237 -11.25 4.88 9.22
N LEU A 238 -10.43 4.69 8.19
CA LEU A 238 -10.87 4.11 6.90
C LEU A 238 -10.84 2.59 6.92
N ILE A 239 -10.03 2.00 7.79
CA ILE A 239 -9.87 0.56 8.00
C ILE A 239 -9.85 0.28 9.50
N ASP A 240 -10.29 -0.93 9.88
CA ASP A 240 -10.26 -1.45 11.25
C ASP A 240 -9.02 -2.31 11.54
N PHE A 241 -8.36 -2.80 10.49
CA PHE A 241 -7.22 -3.69 10.55
C PHE A 241 -6.13 -3.31 9.54
N ASN A 242 -4.86 -3.46 9.93
CA ASN A 242 -3.72 -3.22 9.05
C ASN A 242 -3.13 -4.54 8.52
N PRO A 243 -3.47 -4.99 7.31
CA PRO A 243 -2.96 -6.24 6.75
C PRO A 243 -1.43 -6.25 6.58
N ALA A 244 -0.80 -5.12 6.29
CA ALA A 244 0.66 -5.04 6.15
C ALA A 244 1.41 -5.17 7.49
N ALA A 245 0.72 -5.04 8.63
CA ALA A 245 1.34 -5.19 9.94
C ALA A 245 1.56 -6.65 10.35
N VAL A 246 0.71 -7.56 9.85
CA VAL A 246 0.79 -9.00 10.15
C VAL A 246 1.41 -9.82 9.01
N LEU A 247 1.65 -9.21 7.85
CA LEU A 247 2.29 -9.89 6.72
C LEU A 247 3.67 -10.41 7.13
N GLU A 248 3.83 -11.72 7.10
CA GLU A 248 5.12 -12.40 7.23
C GLU A 248 5.84 -12.39 5.88
N MET A 249 7.15 -12.16 5.93
CA MET A 249 8.01 -12.14 4.76
C MET A 249 9.30 -12.86 5.11
N ALA A 250 9.99 -13.38 4.10
CA ALA A 250 11.31 -13.95 4.28
C ALA A 250 12.24 -13.00 5.06
N ALA A 251 13.03 -13.57 5.97
CA ALA A 251 13.89 -12.79 6.84
C ALA A 251 15.01 -12.12 6.02
N TYR A 252 15.19 -10.82 6.20
CA TYR A 252 16.38 -10.14 5.68
C TYR A 252 17.48 -10.11 6.74
N THR A 253 18.56 -10.83 6.50
CA THR A 253 19.78 -10.70 7.30
C THR A 253 20.66 -9.61 6.72
N ARG A 254 20.95 -8.58 7.51
CA ARG A 254 21.91 -7.55 7.11
C ARG A 254 23.28 -8.20 6.88
N PRO A 255 23.93 -7.96 5.74
CA PRO A 255 25.26 -8.49 5.48
C PRO A 255 26.24 -8.00 6.55
N LYS A 256 27.01 -8.92 7.12
CA LYS A 256 28.04 -8.58 8.11
C LYS A 256 29.24 -7.99 7.39
N PRO A 257 29.78 -6.84 7.84
CA PRO A 257 31.03 -6.34 7.29
C PRO A 257 32.17 -7.32 7.58
N LEU A 258 32.97 -7.65 6.57
CA LEU A 258 34.15 -8.51 6.71
C LEU A 258 35.40 -7.78 6.27
N VAL A 259 36.53 -8.05 6.93
CA VAL A 259 37.83 -7.47 6.57
C VAL A 259 38.48 -8.28 5.46
N TRP A 260 39.15 -7.59 4.53
CA TRP A 260 40.06 -8.22 3.56
C TRP A 260 41.32 -8.74 4.23
N THR A 261 41.27 -9.95 4.78
CA THR A 261 42.46 -10.69 5.23
C THR A 261 43.28 -11.16 4.03
N GLU A 262 44.56 -11.48 4.24
CA GLU A 262 45.46 -11.95 3.17
C GLU A 262 44.87 -13.16 2.42
N ASP A 263 44.34 -14.15 3.16
CA ASP A 263 43.70 -15.32 2.54
C ASP A 263 42.49 -14.94 1.69
N ARG A 264 41.63 -14.02 2.16
CA ARG A 264 40.46 -13.57 1.38
C ARG A 264 40.87 -12.81 0.13
N VAL A 265 41.93 -12.02 0.21
CA VAL A 265 42.48 -11.31 -0.95
C VAL A 265 43.00 -12.32 -1.97
N ARG A 266 43.78 -13.33 -1.53
CA ARG A 266 44.31 -14.38 -2.40
C ARG A 266 43.18 -15.15 -3.11
N THR A 267 42.21 -15.66 -2.36
CA THR A 267 41.05 -16.37 -2.92
C THR A 267 40.28 -15.49 -3.91
N TRP A 268 39.97 -14.25 -3.54
CA TRP A 268 39.24 -13.35 -4.44
C TRP A 268 40.04 -13.01 -5.71
N GLN A 269 41.36 -12.87 -5.63
CA GLN A 269 42.22 -12.64 -6.81
C GLN A 269 42.25 -13.86 -7.76
N GLU A 270 42.20 -15.07 -7.22
CA GLU A 270 42.04 -16.30 -8.01
C GLU A 270 40.69 -16.30 -8.74
N ASP A 271 39.59 -16.13 -7.99
CA ASP A 271 38.23 -16.03 -8.54
C ASP A 271 38.13 -14.94 -9.62
N PHE A 272 38.75 -13.79 -9.38
CA PHE A 272 38.76 -12.66 -10.30
C PHE A 272 39.52 -12.96 -11.61
N ARG A 273 40.65 -13.67 -11.54
CA ARG A 273 41.39 -14.11 -12.74
C ARG A 273 40.56 -15.10 -13.54
N THR A 274 40.02 -16.14 -12.89
CA THR A 274 39.19 -17.16 -13.53
C THR A 274 37.96 -16.55 -14.20
N TYR A 275 37.27 -15.62 -13.51
CA TYR A 275 36.12 -14.91 -14.09
C TYR A 275 36.50 -14.11 -15.33
N ARG A 276 37.60 -13.34 -15.28
CA ARG A 276 38.04 -12.51 -16.42
C ARG A 276 38.43 -13.35 -17.63
N GLU A 277 39.10 -14.47 -17.43
CA GLU A 277 39.45 -15.39 -18.51
C GLU A 277 38.21 -16.00 -19.15
N THR A 278 37.27 -16.48 -18.33
CA THR A 278 36.00 -17.05 -18.78
C THR A 278 35.18 -16.03 -19.57
N GLU A 279 35.02 -14.80 -19.06
CA GLU A 279 34.29 -13.74 -19.77
C GLU A 279 35.01 -13.31 -21.06
N LYS A 280 36.35 -13.27 -21.06
CA LYS A 280 37.13 -12.96 -22.26
C LYS A 280 36.90 -14.02 -23.34
N GLN A 281 36.89 -15.30 -22.97
CA GLN A 281 36.58 -16.41 -23.87
C GLN A 281 35.15 -16.30 -24.40
N ARG A 282 34.16 -16.08 -23.52
CA ARG A 282 32.75 -15.91 -23.91
C ARG A 282 32.52 -14.75 -24.87
N ARG A 283 33.33 -13.69 -24.76
CA ARG A 283 33.29 -12.52 -25.66
C ARG A 283 34.17 -12.67 -26.91
N GLY A 284 34.65 -13.87 -27.23
CA GLY A 284 35.47 -14.12 -28.42
C GLY A 284 36.83 -13.40 -28.37
N GLY A 285 37.44 -13.31 -27.19
CA GLY A 285 38.74 -12.67 -26.98
C GLY A 285 38.69 -11.16 -26.69
N ARG A 286 37.51 -10.52 -26.77
CA ARG A 286 37.36 -9.08 -26.50
C ARG A 286 37.69 -8.72 -25.05
N ARG A 287 38.20 -7.49 -24.86
CA ARG A 287 38.56 -6.95 -23.54
C ARG A 287 37.36 -6.95 -22.59
N VAL A 288 37.58 -7.44 -21.37
CA VAL A 288 36.66 -7.32 -20.25
C VAL A 288 37.05 -6.09 -19.44
N ASP A 289 36.08 -5.21 -19.18
CA ASP A 289 36.29 -4.03 -18.34
C ASP A 289 36.64 -4.46 -16.90
N PRO A 290 37.73 -3.94 -16.30
CA PRO A 290 38.14 -4.35 -14.96
C PRO A 290 37.12 -4.02 -13.86
N ILE A 291 36.34 -2.95 -14.00
CA ILE A 291 35.32 -2.53 -13.02
C ILE A 291 34.09 -3.44 -13.15
N ASP A 292 33.67 -3.75 -14.37
CA ASP A 292 32.60 -4.73 -14.61
C ASP A 292 32.99 -6.10 -14.03
N ALA A 293 34.23 -6.54 -14.26
CA ALA A 293 34.74 -7.77 -13.67
C ALA A 293 34.73 -7.70 -12.13
N TYR A 294 35.23 -6.61 -11.55
CA TYR A 294 35.31 -6.44 -10.10
C TYR A 294 33.93 -6.50 -9.43
N THR A 295 32.91 -5.89 -10.06
CA THR A 295 31.54 -5.86 -9.53
C THR A 295 30.78 -7.17 -9.72
N SER A 296 31.20 -8.01 -10.68
CA SER A 296 30.55 -9.29 -10.99
C SER A 296 31.08 -10.46 -10.18
N VAL A 297 32.34 -10.40 -9.73
CA VAL A 297 32.96 -11.47 -8.94
C VAL A 297 32.36 -11.48 -7.52
N PRO A 298 31.85 -12.63 -7.04
CA PRO A 298 31.33 -12.76 -5.68
C PRO A 298 32.36 -12.36 -4.64
N ARG A 299 31.91 -11.75 -3.55
CA ARG A 299 32.75 -11.40 -2.40
C ARG A 299 32.21 -12.11 -1.16
N PRO A 300 33.06 -12.45 -0.17
CA PRO A 300 32.61 -13.12 1.06
C PRO A 300 31.50 -12.36 1.79
N SER A 301 31.51 -11.03 1.68
CA SER A 301 30.41 -10.16 2.06
C SER A 301 30.22 -9.09 1.01
N SER A 302 29.00 -8.59 0.84
CA SER A 302 28.72 -7.40 0.03
C SER A 302 29.34 -6.14 0.63
N VAL A 303 29.70 -6.16 1.92
CA VAL A 303 30.41 -5.10 2.63
C VAL A 303 31.78 -5.61 3.06
N MET A 304 32.80 -5.29 2.26
CA MET A 304 34.18 -5.60 2.59
C MET A 304 34.91 -4.36 3.09
N VAL A 305 35.66 -4.52 4.18
CA VAL A 305 36.38 -3.46 4.89
C VAL A 305 37.88 -3.59 4.60
N TRP A 306 38.52 -2.46 4.31
CA TRP A 306 39.96 -2.39 4.08
C TRP A 306 40.76 -2.52 5.38
N THR A 307 41.92 -3.14 5.29
CA THR A 307 42.92 -3.14 6.36
C THR A 307 43.68 -1.82 6.33
N PRO A 308 44.40 -1.45 7.41
CA PRO A 308 45.29 -0.30 7.38
C PRO A 308 46.31 -0.35 6.22
N ALA A 309 46.83 -1.53 5.89
CA ALA A 309 47.75 -1.72 4.78
C ALA A 309 47.09 -1.42 3.42
N HIS A 310 45.86 -1.92 3.20
CA HIS A 310 45.11 -1.60 1.98
C HIS A 310 44.77 -0.11 1.89
N THR A 311 44.37 0.51 3.00
CA THR A 311 44.08 1.95 3.05
C THR A 311 45.33 2.77 2.75
N ARG A 312 46.49 2.40 3.30
CA ARG A 312 47.78 3.05 2.99
C ARG A 312 48.10 2.95 1.51
N LEU A 313 48.04 1.75 0.94
CA LEU A 313 48.30 1.53 -0.49
C LEU A 313 47.40 2.41 -1.37
N PHE A 314 46.10 2.46 -1.05
CA PHE A 314 45.17 3.33 -1.79
C PHE A 314 45.54 4.82 -1.68
N LEU A 315 45.90 5.29 -0.48
CA LEU A 315 46.27 6.69 -0.27
C LEU A 315 47.59 7.04 -0.98
N GLU A 316 48.57 6.14 -1.01
CA GLU A 316 49.82 6.30 -1.76
C GLU A 316 49.53 6.53 -3.26
N GLU A 317 48.68 5.71 -3.86
CA GLU A 317 48.34 5.87 -5.29
C GLU A 317 47.45 7.08 -5.56
N ALA A 318 46.62 7.45 -4.58
CA ALA A 318 45.78 8.62 -4.69
C ALA A 318 46.51 9.94 -4.44
N GLN A 319 47.81 9.96 -4.07
CA GLN A 319 48.54 11.19 -3.69
C GLN A 319 48.46 12.29 -4.75
N ARG A 320 48.52 11.94 -6.04
CA ARG A 320 48.45 12.89 -7.15
C ARG A 320 47.03 13.16 -7.64
N HIS A 321 46.03 12.49 -7.05
CA HIS A 321 44.63 12.68 -7.43
C HIS A 321 44.10 13.98 -6.84
N ARG A 322 43.36 14.76 -7.62
CA ARG A 322 42.76 16.05 -7.19
C ARG A 322 41.88 15.95 -5.94
N LEU A 323 41.39 14.75 -5.58
CA LEU A 323 40.57 14.48 -4.39
C LEU A 323 41.36 13.86 -3.23
N PHE A 324 42.69 13.85 -3.26
CA PHE A 324 43.51 13.21 -2.24
C PHE A 324 43.17 13.65 -0.82
N ALA A 325 43.08 14.96 -0.58
CA ALA A 325 42.72 15.52 0.73
C ALA A 325 41.35 15.00 1.23
N LEU A 326 40.37 14.86 0.33
CA LEU A 326 39.06 14.29 0.64
C LEU A 326 39.17 12.81 1.04
N TYR A 327 39.94 12.02 0.27
CA TYR A 327 40.14 10.61 0.58
C TYR A 327 40.86 10.39 1.91
N GLN A 328 41.90 11.17 2.18
CA GLN A 328 42.64 11.14 3.44
C GLN A 328 41.73 11.49 4.62
N LEU A 329 40.89 12.51 4.47
CA LEU A 329 39.96 12.93 5.51
C LEU A 329 38.90 11.87 5.81
N ILE A 330 38.30 11.23 4.80
CA ILE A 330 37.38 10.09 4.99
C ILE A 330 38.09 8.94 5.71
N ALA A 331 39.28 8.56 5.25
CA ALA A 331 40.00 7.41 5.78
C ALA A 331 40.39 7.58 7.25
N LEU A 332 40.76 8.79 7.67
CA LEU A 332 41.27 9.06 9.01
C LEU A 332 40.20 9.54 10.00
N ARG A 333 39.11 10.16 9.53
CA ARG A 333 38.07 10.77 10.39
C ARG A 333 36.67 10.15 10.23
N GLY A 334 36.47 9.28 9.24
CA GLY A 334 35.23 8.51 9.11
C GLY A 334 34.01 9.32 8.65
N LEU A 335 34.21 10.46 7.97
CA LEU A 335 33.11 11.26 7.44
C LEU A 335 32.30 10.48 6.40
N ARG A 336 30.98 10.67 6.41
CA ARG A 336 30.11 10.15 5.35
C ARG A 336 30.40 10.92 4.06
N ARG A 337 30.26 10.24 2.92
CA ARG A 337 30.47 10.85 1.60
C ARG A 337 29.69 12.16 1.41
N GLY A 338 28.43 12.22 1.86
CA GLY A 338 27.61 13.43 1.76
C GLY A 338 28.15 14.59 2.61
N GLU A 339 28.65 14.30 3.81
CA GLU A 339 29.22 15.29 4.74
C GLU A 339 30.48 15.92 4.14
N VAL A 340 31.43 15.09 3.70
CA VAL A 340 32.68 15.60 3.13
C VAL A 340 32.49 16.33 1.80
N CYS A 341 31.55 15.88 0.97
CA CYS A 341 31.22 16.60 -0.27
C CYS A 341 30.45 17.90 -0.01
N GLY A 342 29.73 18.01 1.12
CA GLY A 342 28.96 19.19 1.49
C GLY A 342 29.70 20.20 2.37
N LEU A 343 30.95 19.91 2.72
CA LEU A 343 31.79 20.77 3.54
C LEU A 343 32.02 22.13 2.89
N ARG A 344 31.85 23.20 3.66
CA ARG A 344 32.09 24.58 3.20
C ARG A 344 33.38 25.15 3.81
N TRP A 345 34.02 26.07 3.09
CA TRP A 345 35.25 26.72 3.57
C TRP A 345 35.09 27.42 4.93
N ASN A 346 33.93 28.02 5.20
CA ASN A 346 33.65 28.67 6.50
C ASN A 346 33.57 27.68 7.68
N GLU A 347 33.56 26.37 7.42
CA GLU A 347 33.50 25.32 8.44
C GLU A 347 34.85 24.65 8.67
N VAL A 348 35.88 25.09 7.94
CA VAL A 348 37.25 24.59 8.01
C VAL A 348 38.13 25.70 8.58
N ASP A 349 38.63 25.49 9.79
CA ASP A 349 39.62 26.36 10.39
C ASP A 349 40.99 25.65 10.36
N LEU A 350 41.79 26.01 9.36
CA LEU A 350 43.14 25.48 9.20
C LEU A 350 44.11 26.03 10.27
N ASN A 351 43.83 27.20 10.87
CA ASN A 351 44.66 27.76 11.92
C ASN A 351 44.40 27.04 13.25
N GLY A 352 43.13 26.78 13.55
CA GLY A 352 42.71 26.00 14.71
C GLY A 352 42.79 24.49 14.54
N ASN A 353 43.14 23.98 13.35
CA ASN A 353 43.10 22.56 12.98
C ASN A 353 41.74 21.88 13.26
N THR A 354 40.64 22.63 13.07
CA THR A 354 39.29 22.11 13.31
C THR A 354 38.45 22.11 12.04
N LEU A 355 37.49 21.20 12.02
CA LEU A 355 36.51 21.05 10.94
C LEU A 355 35.16 20.76 11.60
N THR A 356 34.15 21.54 11.25
CA THR A 356 32.78 21.36 11.74
C THR A 356 31.89 20.82 10.62
N VAL A 357 31.07 19.81 10.90
CA VAL A 357 30.18 19.18 9.91
C VAL A 357 28.75 19.59 10.19
N ASN A 358 28.25 20.63 9.51
CA ASN A 358 26.85 21.06 9.65
C ASN A 358 25.98 20.69 8.45
N TRP A 359 26.58 20.37 7.31
CA TRP A 359 25.87 20.09 6.06
C TRP A 359 26.24 18.73 5.48
N GLN A 360 25.32 18.20 4.69
CA GLN A 360 25.59 17.05 3.82
C GLN A 360 24.96 17.29 2.45
N LEU A 361 25.68 16.92 1.40
CA LEU A 361 25.11 16.83 0.05
C LEU A 361 24.37 15.52 -0.11
N VAL A 362 23.14 15.63 -0.59
CA VAL A 362 22.24 14.50 -0.78
C VAL A 362 21.83 14.42 -2.24
N GLN A 363 22.14 13.30 -2.89
CA GLN A 363 21.73 13.06 -4.27
C GLN A 363 20.29 12.54 -4.29
N LEU A 364 19.37 13.34 -4.84
CA LEU A 364 17.94 13.05 -4.83
C LEU A 364 17.49 12.17 -6.02
N ALA A 365 18.16 12.24 -7.16
CA ALA A 365 18.01 11.33 -8.30
C ALA A 365 19.21 11.46 -9.25
N TRP A 366 19.35 10.50 -10.14
CA TRP A 366 20.07 10.70 -11.39
C TRP A 366 19.06 11.31 -12.36
N GLY A 367 19.28 12.54 -12.82
CA GLY A 367 18.43 13.13 -13.86
C GLY A 367 18.48 12.22 -15.08
N GLY A 368 17.34 11.65 -15.46
CA GLY A 368 17.16 11.11 -16.80
C GLY A 368 16.99 12.31 -17.72
N ALA A 369 18.00 12.53 -18.57
CA ALA A 369 17.77 13.26 -19.82
C ALA A 369 16.91 12.39 -20.74
#